data_AF-A0A6L8DZV5-F1
#
_entry.id   AF-A0A6L8DZV5-F1
#
_cell.length_a   1.000
_cell.length_b   1.000
_cell.length_c   1.000
_cell.angle_alpha   90.00
_cell.angle_beta   90.00
_cell.angle_gamma   90.00
#
_symmetry.space_group_name_H-M   'P 1'
#
loop_
_entity.id
_entity.type
_entity.pdbx_description
1 polymer ?
#
loop_
_entity_poly.entity_id
_entity_poly.type
_entity_poly.pdbx_seq_one_letter_code
_entity_poly.pdbx_strand_id
1 'polypeptide(L)'
;MRDVLWAVVAMLLLFLALRMATALTRDRRKRRGERASIEAHGRTILAEIPSETGLVFFAEDAEAFHHGDRTIPKADVTAARVLINGAPIAVAASPDHRASTAIPSDLVQQRPEGLARDQWDVAIETDDDTVIVPCGAIREQISQELARNIFDAVKRTLEARG
;
A
#
# COMPACT_ATOMS: atom_id res chain seq x y z
N MET A 1 -13.31 -42.23 31.92
CA MET A 1 -13.60 -41.83 30.52
C MET A 1 -13.61 -40.31 30.35
N ARG A 2 -14.33 -39.55 31.18
CA ARG A 2 -14.37 -38.07 31.11
C ARG A 2 -12.99 -37.40 31.22
N ASP A 3 -12.12 -37.87 32.11
CA ASP A 3 -10.80 -37.24 32.31
C ASP A 3 -9.85 -37.50 31.13
N VAL A 4 -9.98 -38.67 30.50
CA VAL A 4 -9.30 -38.98 29.22
C VAL A 4 -9.83 -38.10 28.10
N LEU A 5 -11.14 -37.85 28.07
CA LEU A 5 -11.76 -36.97 27.07
C LEU A 5 -11.29 -35.52 27.21
N TRP A 6 -11.19 -35.01 28.44
CA TRP A 6 -10.60 -33.69 28.71
C TRP A 6 -9.11 -33.62 28.36
N ALA A 7 -8.34 -34.67 28.63
CA ALA A 7 -6.93 -34.73 28.25
C ALA A 7 -6.75 -34.67 26.72
N VAL A 8 -7.58 -35.40 25.96
CA VAL A 8 -7.57 -35.36 24.49
C VAL A 8 -7.96 -33.97 23.98
N VAL A 9 -9.01 -33.35 24.53
CA VAL A 9 -9.43 -31.99 24.14
C VAL A 9 -8.32 -30.97 24.44
N ALA A 10 -7.71 -31.04 25.62
CA ALA A 10 -6.61 -30.16 25.99
C ALA A 10 -5.43 -30.32 25.03
N MET A 11 -5.08 -31.55 24.66
CA MET A 11 -4.00 -31.84 23.72
C MET A 11 -4.29 -31.32 22.31
N LEU A 12 -5.55 -31.40 21.87
CA LEU A 12 -6.01 -30.87 20.57
C LEU A 12 -5.96 -29.34 20.53
N LEU A 13 -6.39 -28.68 21.61
CA LEU A 13 -6.28 -27.21 21.76
C LEU A 13 -4.83 -26.76 21.79
N LEU A 14 -3.94 -27.48 22.49
CA LEU A 14 -2.51 -27.18 22.55
C LEU A 14 -1.84 -27.31 21.18
N PHE A 15 -2.21 -28.35 20.43
CA PHE A 15 -1.75 -28.53 19.05
C PHE A 15 -2.22 -27.40 18.12
N LEU A 16 -3.49 -27.00 18.23
CA LEU A 16 -4.04 -25.90 17.44
C LEU A 16 -3.35 -24.56 17.76
N ALA A 17 -3.14 -24.27 19.05
CA ALA A 17 -2.41 -23.09 19.49
C ALA A 17 -0.97 -23.07 18.96
N LEU A 18 -0.29 -24.22 18.97
CA LEU A 18 1.07 -24.35 18.45
C LEU A 18 1.14 -24.13 16.92
N ARG A 19 0.15 -24.63 16.18
CA ARG A 19 0.01 -24.38 14.73
C ARG A 19 -0.19 -22.89 14.44
N MET A 20 -1.02 -22.20 15.22
CA MET A 20 -1.21 -20.75 15.06
C MET A 20 0.06 -19.96 15.40
N ALA A 21 0.73 -20.30 16.51
CA ALA A 21 1.97 -19.64 16.91
C ALA A 21 3.08 -19.79 15.86
N THR A 22 3.18 -20.98 15.23
CA THR A 22 4.17 -21.25 14.18
C THR A 22 3.84 -20.57 12.85
N ALA A 23 2.55 -20.45 12.50
CA ALA A 23 2.12 -19.67 11.34
C ALA A 23 2.46 -18.18 11.50
N LEU A 24 2.14 -17.59 12.67
CA LEU A 24 2.42 -16.19 12.98
C LEU A 24 3.92 -15.88 13.01
N THR A 25 4.73 -16.78 13.56
CA THR A 25 6.19 -16.57 13.60
C THR A 25 6.85 -16.71 12.24
N ARG A 26 6.37 -17.62 11.37
CA ARG A 26 6.82 -17.69 9.97
C ARG A 26 6.48 -16.42 9.20
N ASP A 27 5.26 -15.93 9.34
CA ASP A 27 4.81 -14.72 8.66
C ASP A 27 5.64 -13.49 9.12
N ARG A 28 5.88 -13.35 10.43
CA ARG A 28 6.76 -12.32 10.97
C ARG A 28 8.21 -12.43 10.45
N ARG A 29 8.73 -13.64 10.30
CA ARG A 29 10.11 -13.85 9.82
C ARG A 29 10.26 -13.54 8.34
N LYS A 30 9.25 -13.89 7.52
CA LYS A 30 9.20 -13.52 6.10
C LYS A 30 9.19 -11.99 5.94
N ARG A 31 8.34 -11.30 6.71
CA ARG A 31 8.24 -9.83 6.72
C ARG A 31 9.55 -9.14 7.10
N ARG A 32 10.30 -9.68 8.08
CA ARG A 32 11.62 -9.15 8.45
C ARG A 32 12.66 -9.32 7.33
N GLY A 33 12.59 -10.43 6.59
CA GLY A 33 13.49 -10.68 5.46
C GLY A 33 13.22 -9.76 4.27
N GLU A 34 11.94 -9.53 3.94
CA GLU A 34 11.54 -8.62 2.86
C GLU A 34 11.92 -7.17 3.19
N ARG A 35 11.68 -6.70 4.43
CA ARG A 35 12.15 -5.39 4.90
C ARG A 35 13.68 -5.25 4.80
N ALA A 36 14.42 -6.24 5.30
CA ALA A 36 15.89 -6.23 5.25
C ALA A 36 16.43 -6.25 3.82
N SER A 37 15.73 -6.91 2.88
CA SER A 37 16.10 -6.90 1.47
C SER A 37 15.88 -5.52 0.83
N ILE A 38 14.81 -4.81 1.18
CA ILE A 38 14.53 -3.47 0.65
C ILE A 38 15.54 -2.46 1.21
N GLU A 39 15.81 -2.50 2.51
CA GLU A 39 16.83 -1.65 3.15
C GLU A 39 18.24 -1.93 2.62
N ALA A 40 18.57 -3.19 2.29
CA ALA A 40 19.86 -3.56 1.72
C ALA A 40 20.09 -3.00 0.30
N HIS A 41 19.03 -2.61 -0.43
CA HIS A 41 19.13 -1.95 -1.72
C HIS A 41 19.14 -0.41 -1.60
N GLY A 42 19.28 0.14 -0.39
CA GLY A 42 19.26 1.59 -0.15
C GLY A 42 17.87 2.22 -0.30
N ARG A 43 16.81 1.39 -0.34
CA ARG A 43 15.42 1.84 -0.47
C ARG A 43 14.82 2.08 0.92
N THR A 44 14.15 3.22 1.07
CA THR A 44 13.38 3.56 2.27
C THR A 44 11.93 3.14 2.09
N ILE A 45 11.40 2.33 3.01
CA ILE A 45 9.99 1.93 2.99
C ILE A 45 9.14 3.09 3.48
N LEU A 46 8.26 3.60 2.63
CA LEU A 46 7.34 4.68 2.97
C LEU A 46 6.00 4.15 3.49
N ALA A 47 5.54 3.03 2.94
CA ALA A 47 4.22 2.50 3.21
C ALA A 47 4.14 0.98 3.04
N GLU A 48 3.37 0.32 3.90
CA GLU A 48 2.99 -1.09 3.78
C GLU A 48 1.52 -1.18 3.38
N ILE A 49 1.29 -1.60 2.14
CA ILE A 49 -0.04 -1.64 1.53
C ILE A 49 -0.61 -3.05 1.63
N PRO A 50 -1.79 -3.24 2.24
CA PRO A 50 -2.47 -4.52 2.22
C PRO A 50 -3.05 -4.83 0.84
N SER A 51 -2.81 -6.04 0.35
CA SER A 51 -3.27 -6.58 -0.93
C SER A 51 -3.94 -7.95 -0.75
N GLU A 52 -4.66 -8.43 -1.76
CA GLU A 52 -5.35 -9.72 -1.75
C GLU A 52 -4.38 -10.91 -1.52
N THR A 53 -3.13 -10.77 -1.96
CA THR A 53 -2.10 -11.81 -1.86
C THR A 53 -1.13 -11.64 -0.68
N GLY A 54 -1.26 -10.55 0.11
CA GLY A 54 -0.36 -10.28 1.23
C GLY A 54 -0.14 -8.79 1.48
N LEU A 55 1.10 -8.39 1.78
CA LEU A 55 1.51 -6.99 1.84
C LEU A 55 2.38 -6.66 0.63
N VAL A 56 2.15 -5.49 0.06
CA VAL A 56 3.00 -4.88 -0.96
C VAL A 56 3.65 -3.65 -0.35
N PHE A 57 4.96 -3.52 -0.53
CA PHE A 57 5.70 -2.34 -0.04
C PHE A 57 5.65 -1.24 -1.09
N PHE A 58 5.41 -0.02 -0.62
CA PHE A 58 5.75 1.19 -1.35
C PHE A 58 7.05 1.74 -0.78
N ALA A 59 8.09 1.76 -1.60
CA ALA A 59 9.43 2.15 -1.22
C ALA A 59 9.98 3.22 -2.17
N GLU A 60 10.97 3.95 -1.70
CA GLU A 60 11.60 5.04 -2.43
C GLU A 60 13.13 4.88 -2.37
N ASP A 61 13.81 5.12 -3.48
CA ASP A 61 15.25 5.37 -3.52
C ASP A 61 15.54 6.78 -4.07
N ALA A 62 16.80 7.06 -4.39
CA ALA A 62 17.20 8.37 -4.92
C ALA A 62 16.53 8.70 -6.27
N GLU A 63 16.22 7.71 -7.09
CA GLU A 63 15.85 7.89 -8.50
C GLU A 63 14.40 7.50 -8.82
N ALA A 64 13.78 6.61 -8.03
CA ALA A 64 12.47 6.03 -8.31
C ALA A 64 11.65 5.71 -7.06
N PHE A 65 10.34 5.63 -7.26
CA PHE A 65 9.39 4.96 -6.36
C PHE A 65 9.15 3.53 -6.83
N HIS A 66 8.95 2.62 -5.89
CA HIS A 66 8.77 1.19 -6.13
C HIS A 66 7.46 0.73 -5.48
N HIS A 67 6.59 0.11 -6.28
CA HIS A 67 5.32 -0.44 -5.82
C HIS A 67 5.13 -1.87 -6.36
N GLY A 68 5.39 -2.87 -5.51
CA GLY A 68 5.44 -4.27 -5.95
C GLY A 68 6.50 -4.46 -7.04
N ASP A 69 6.08 -4.92 -8.22
CA ASP A 69 6.96 -5.11 -9.39
C ASP A 69 7.06 -3.85 -10.28
N ARG A 70 6.32 -2.78 -9.95
CA ARG A 70 6.34 -1.53 -10.72
C ARG A 70 7.42 -0.59 -10.19
N THR A 71 8.20 -0.04 -11.11
CA THR A 71 9.16 1.05 -10.85
C THR A 71 8.62 2.31 -11.51
N ILE A 72 8.58 3.40 -10.75
CA ILE A 72 8.09 4.71 -11.18
C ILE A 72 9.28 5.67 -11.04
N PRO A 73 9.99 5.99 -12.13
CA PRO A 73 11.08 6.95 -12.07
C PRO A 73 10.56 8.29 -11.58
N LYS A 74 11.20 8.86 -10.56
CA LYS A 74 10.89 10.20 -10.07
C LYS A 74 11.04 11.24 -11.17
N ALA A 75 11.90 10.91 -12.15
CA ALA A 75 12.19 11.69 -13.33
C ALA A 75 10.94 12.01 -14.18
N ASP A 76 10.00 11.08 -14.20
CA ASP A 76 8.88 11.06 -15.14
C ASP A 76 7.56 11.40 -14.43
N VAL A 77 7.59 11.59 -13.10
CA VAL A 77 6.40 11.95 -12.33
C VAL A 77 6.01 13.38 -12.64
N THR A 78 4.78 13.54 -13.14
CA THR A 78 4.20 14.83 -13.52
C THR A 78 3.17 15.32 -12.52
N ALA A 79 2.41 14.40 -11.91
CA ALA A 79 1.44 14.72 -10.88
C ALA A 79 1.18 13.56 -9.90
N ALA A 80 0.60 13.89 -8.76
CA ALA A 80 0.12 12.94 -7.77
C ALA A 80 -1.24 13.40 -7.24
N ARG A 81 -2.11 12.45 -6.90
CA ARG A 81 -3.45 12.73 -6.36
C ARG A 81 -3.83 11.75 -5.28
N VAL A 82 -4.48 12.25 -4.24
CA VAL A 82 -5.17 11.41 -3.26
C VAL A 82 -6.61 11.25 -3.70
N LEU A 83 -7.09 10.02 -3.76
CA LEU A 83 -8.44 9.65 -4.14
C LEU A 83 -9.20 9.08 -2.95
N ILE A 84 -10.46 9.48 -2.81
CA ILE A 84 -11.44 8.80 -1.96
C ILE A 84 -12.53 8.25 -2.85
N ASN A 85 -12.74 6.93 -2.84
CA ASN A 85 -13.72 6.25 -3.69
C ASN A 85 -13.57 6.64 -5.18
N GLY A 86 -12.32 6.85 -5.62
CA GLY A 86 -11.99 7.31 -6.97
C GLY A 86 -12.10 8.82 -7.23
N ALA A 87 -12.65 9.61 -6.30
CA ALA A 87 -12.75 11.05 -6.44
C ALA A 87 -11.48 11.74 -5.90
N PRO A 88 -10.84 12.64 -6.67
CA PRO A 88 -9.64 13.34 -6.21
C PRO A 88 -9.99 14.36 -5.12
N ILE A 89 -9.29 14.28 -3.99
CA ILE A 89 -9.44 15.21 -2.85
C ILE A 89 -8.21 16.08 -2.62
N ALA A 90 -7.05 15.68 -3.14
CA ALA A 90 -5.81 16.46 -3.12
C ALA A 90 -5.03 16.21 -4.40
N VAL A 91 -4.34 17.24 -4.89
CA VAL A 91 -3.56 17.20 -6.13
C VAL A 91 -2.25 17.96 -5.93
N ALA A 92 -1.15 17.38 -6.38
CA ALA A 92 0.14 18.03 -6.54
C ALA A 92 0.61 17.77 -7.98
N ALA A 93 1.07 18.81 -8.69
CA ALA A 93 1.54 18.66 -10.06
C ALA A 93 2.75 19.57 -10.31
N SER A 94 3.59 19.17 -11.26
CA SER A 94 4.71 19.97 -11.74
C SER A 94 4.23 21.31 -12.32
N PRO A 95 5.00 22.42 -12.19
CA PRO A 95 4.62 23.73 -12.74
C PRO A 95 4.29 23.70 -14.24
N ASP A 96 4.99 22.85 -15.00
CA ASP A 96 4.83 22.70 -16.45
C ASP A 96 3.60 21.85 -16.82
N HIS A 97 3.07 21.08 -15.86
CA HIS A 97 1.90 20.25 -16.04
C HIS A 97 0.71 20.87 -15.28
N ARG A 98 -0.15 21.61 -16.00
CA ARG A 98 -1.46 21.96 -15.42
C ARG A 98 -2.18 20.67 -15.11
N ALA A 99 -2.29 20.35 -13.82
CA ALA A 99 -3.07 19.21 -13.35
C ALA A 99 -4.43 19.20 -14.05
N SER A 100 -4.63 18.28 -15.00
CA SER A 100 -5.95 18.07 -15.58
C SER A 100 -6.89 17.71 -14.45
N THR A 101 -8.01 18.40 -14.25
CA THR A 101 -8.92 18.10 -13.12
C THR A 101 -9.52 16.69 -13.22
N ALA A 102 -9.44 16.04 -14.39
CA ALA A 102 -10.02 14.74 -14.65
C ALA A 102 -8.94 13.64 -14.67
N ILE A 103 -9.09 12.67 -13.76
CA ILE A 103 -8.48 11.35 -13.91
C ILE A 103 -9.35 10.58 -14.92
N PRO A 104 -8.76 9.84 -15.87
CA PRO A 104 -9.55 8.97 -16.74
C PRO A 104 -10.40 8.00 -15.88
N SER A 105 -11.73 8.06 -16.03
CA SER A 105 -12.68 7.28 -15.22
C SER A 105 -12.50 5.76 -15.35
N ASP A 106 -11.78 5.30 -16.37
CA ASP A 106 -11.41 3.92 -16.64
C ASP A 106 -10.28 3.38 -15.74
N LEU A 107 -9.44 4.26 -15.18
CA LEU A 107 -8.40 3.89 -14.20
C LEU A 107 -8.95 3.75 -12.79
N VAL A 108 -10.05 4.44 -12.49
CA VAL A 108 -10.81 4.27 -11.25
C VAL A 108 -11.65 3.01 -11.41
N GLN A 109 -11.24 1.90 -10.78
CA GLN A 109 -12.11 0.73 -10.66
C GLN A 109 -13.35 1.13 -9.86
N GLN A 110 -14.43 1.49 -10.56
CA GLN A 110 -15.77 1.53 -9.98
C GLN A 110 -16.17 0.09 -9.66
N ARG A 111 -15.77 -0.41 -8.48
CA ARG A 111 -16.29 -1.67 -7.96
C ARG A 111 -17.73 -1.45 -7.46
N PRO A 112 -18.62 -2.43 -7.64
CA PRO A 112 -20.04 -2.23 -7.40
C PRO A 112 -20.27 -1.87 -5.94
N GLU A 113 -21.10 -0.84 -5.78
CA GLU A 113 -21.53 -0.22 -4.54
C GLU A 113 -21.97 -1.27 -3.50
N GLY A 114 -21.07 -1.61 -2.60
CA GLY A 114 -21.45 -1.92 -1.23
C GLY A 114 -21.32 -0.63 -0.43
N LEU A 115 -22.13 -0.45 0.61
CA LEU A 115 -22.02 0.59 1.64
C LEU A 115 -20.70 0.47 2.44
N ALA A 116 -19.57 0.48 1.74
CA ALA A 116 -18.30 -0.07 2.15
C ALA A 116 -17.29 1.07 2.21
N ARG A 117 -16.91 1.42 3.44
CA ARG A 117 -15.74 2.19 3.90
C ARG A 117 -14.98 2.96 2.82
N ASP A 118 -14.77 4.26 3.06
CA ASP A 118 -13.95 5.14 2.22
C ASP A 118 -12.65 4.46 1.80
N GLN A 119 -12.54 4.18 0.51
CA GLN A 119 -11.36 3.61 -0.11
C GLN A 119 -10.41 4.76 -0.43
N TRP A 120 -9.23 4.73 0.19
CA TRP A 120 -8.18 5.68 -0.09
C TRP A 120 -7.22 5.08 -1.09
N ASP A 121 -6.96 5.80 -2.18
CA ASP A 121 -5.97 5.43 -3.18
C ASP A 121 -5.09 6.64 -3.50
N VAL A 122 -3.88 6.40 -4.03
CA VAL A 122 -3.03 7.46 -4.56
C VAL A 122 -2.77 7.19 -6.04
N ALA A 123 -3.14 8.15 -6.89
CA ALA A 123 -2.77 8.12 -8.30
C ALA A 123 -1.46 8.88 -8.49
N ILE A 124 -0.49 8.24 -9.14
CA ILE A 124 0.77 8.85 -9.55
C ILE A 124 0.76 8.90 -11.06
N GLU A 125 0.72 10.11 -11.61
CA GLU A 125 0.77 10.37 -13.04
C GLU A 125 2.23 10.52 -13.46
N THR A 126 2.59 9.79 -14.50
CA THR A 126 3.86 9.93 -15.21
C THR A 126 3.61 10.47 -16.62
N ASP A 127 4.66 10.77 -17.37
CA ASP A 127 4.54 11.17 -18.78
C ASP A 127 3.82 10.11 -19.63
N ASP A 128 4.00 8.81 -19.32
CA ASP A 128 3.52 7.70 -20.16
C ASP A 128 2.31 6.94 -19.59
N ASP A 129 2.16 6.90 -18.27
CA ASP A 129 1.13 6.09 -17.59
C ASP A 129 0.66 6.70 -16.26
N THR A 130 -0.47 6.22 -15.73
CA THR A 130 -0.95 6.52 -14.38
C THR A 130 -0.93 5.27 -13.52
N VAL A 131 -0.16 5.30 -12.43
CA VAL A 131 -0.08 4.20 -11.47
C VAL A 131 -1.01 4.48 -10.28
N ILE A 132 -1.97 3.58 -10.06
CA ILE A 132 -2.83 3.60 -8.87
C ILE A 132 -2.21 2.75 -7.76
N VAL A 133 -2.03 3.36 -6.60
CA VAL A 133 -1.50 2.74 -5.39
C VAL A 133 -2.66 2.58 -4.39
N PRO A 134 -3.20 1.34 -4.24
CA PRO A 134 -4.41 1.13 -3.48
C PRO A 134 -4.12 1.15 -1.98
N CYS A 135 -4.41 2.23 -1.26
CA CYS A 135 -4.12 2.30 0.18
C CYS A 135 -5.17 1.54 1.03
N GLY A 136 -6.25 1.11 0.38
CA GLY A 136 -7.22 0.15 0.89
C GLY A 136 -8.34 0.77 1.72
N ALA A 137 -9.31 -0.07 2.12
CA ALA A 137 -10.51 0.32 2.87
C ALA A 137 -10.57 -0.28 4.29
N ILE A 138 -9.44 -0.78 4.82
CA ILE A 138 -9.41 -1.64 6.01
C ILE A 138 -9.75 -0.87 7.29
N ARG A 139 -9.15 0.31 7.50
CA ARG A 139 -9.47 1.24 8.59
C ARG A 139 -9.19 2.65 8.09
N GLU A 140 -10.20 3.50 8.16
CA GLU A 140 -10.18 4.86 7.62
C GLU A 140 -8.90 5.62 7.98
N GLN A 141 -8.54 5.67 9.27
CA GLN A 141 -7.35 6.38 9.71
C GLN A 141 -6.04 5.80 9.15
N ILE A 142 -5.89 4.47 9.07
CA ILE A 142 -4.67 3.84 8.56
C ILE A 142 -4.56 4.06 7.05
N SER A 143 -5.67 3.87 6.33
CA SER A 143 -5.76 4.09 4.89
C SER A 143 -5.43 5.54 4.51
N GLN A 144 -5.96 6.50 5.29
CA GLN A 144 -5.70 7.92 5.12
C GLN A 144 -4.23 8.29 5.41
N GLU A 145 -3.67 7.81 6.52
CA GLU A 145 -2.26 8.07 6.87
C GLU A 145 -1.32 7.49 5.81
N LEU A 146 -1.64 6.30 5.27
CA LEU A 146 -0.87 5.67 4.20
C LEU A 146 -0.91 6.49 2.92
N ALA A 147 -2.12 6.87 2.47
CA ALA A 147 -2.29 7.69 1.27
C ALA A 147 -1.59 9.05 1.41
N ARG A 148 -1.69 9.66 2.59
CA ARG A 148 -1.02 10.93 2.89
C ARG A 148 0.50 10.79 2.86
N ASN A 149 1.08 9.75 3.46
CA ASN A 149 2.53 9.56 3.47
C ASN A 149 3.10 9.37 2.06
N ILE A 150 2.41 8.57 1.23
CA ILE A 150 2.79 8.35 -0.17
C ILE A 150 2.67 9.66 -0.96
N PHE A 151 1.53 10.34 -0.84
CA PHE A 151 1.30 11.61 -1.53
C PHE A 151 2.32 12.68 -1.13
N ASP A 152 2.61 12.84 0.16
CA ASP A 152 3.56 13.82 0.66
C ASP A 152 4.99 13.53 0.15
N ALA A 153 5.38 12.25 0.03
CA ALA A 153 6.68 11.89 -0.54
C ALA A 153 6.78 12.23 -2.03
N VAL A 154 5.75 11.91 -2.82
CA VAL A 154 5.70 12.25 -4.25
C VAL A 154 5.64 13.77 -4.44
N LYS A 155 4.84 14.47 -3.63
CA LYS A 155 4.75 15.92 -3.64
C LYS A 155 6.09 16.59 -3.39
N ARG A 156 6.88 16.15 -2.40
CA ARG A 156 8.23 16.68 -2.16
C ARG A 156 9.15 16.50 -3.37
N THR A 157 9.00 15.38 -4.09
CA THR A 157 9.77 15.14 -5.32
C THR A 157 9.38 16.12 -6.42
N LEU A 158 8.08 16.40 -6.59
CA LEU A 158 7.61 17.41 -7.53
C LEU A 158 8.08 18.82 -7.16
N GLU A 159 7.99 19.18 -5.88
CA GLU A 159 8.45 20.49 -5.36
C GLU A 159 9.96 20.68 -5.46
N ALA A 160 10.76 19.62 -5.34
CA ALA A 160 12.21 19.72 -5.50
C ALA A 160 12.67 19.92 -6.96
N ARG A 161 11.76 19.77 -7.93
CA ARG A 161 12.05 19.84 -9.37
C ARG A 161 11.55 21.13 -10.02
N GLY A 162 10.56 21.80 -9.42
CA GLY A 162 10.03 23.10 -9.86
C GLY A 162 10.78 24.27 -9.23
#